data_AF-A0A7C6MAF0-F1
#
_entry.id   AF-A0A7C6MAF0-F1
#
_cell.length_a   1.000
_cell.length_b   1.000
_cell.length_c   1.000
_cell.angle_alpha   90.00
_cell.angle_beta   90.00
_cell.angle_gamma   90.00
#
_symmetry.space_group_name_H-M   'P 1'
#
loop_
_entity.id
_entity.type
_entity.pdbx_description
1 polymer ?
#
loop_
_entity_poly.entity_id
_entity_poly.type
_entity_poly.pdbx_seq_one_letter_code
_entity_poly.pdbx_strand_id
1 'polypeptide(L)'
;LSAIEALEGRLLRAEIYACKRGSYLCSLVIEQNNKEVYLESRPSDILCIAARADCPVYVESSILSKNGLPADRVTSNQENNKGVREPASVVSFLKKELQSAVDQEEFERAAHLRDRLEELSQQL
;
A
#
# COMPACT_ATOMS: atom_id res chain seq x y z
N LEU A 1 -2.69 22.36 -8.82
CA LEU A 1 -1.37 22.98 -8.58
C LEU A 1 -1.50 24.50 -8.49
N SER A 2 -2.30 25.14 -9.34
CA SER A 2 -2.56 26.58 -9.32
C SER A 2 -2.93 27.19 -7.96
N ALA A 3 -3.65 26.46 -7.11
CA ALA A 3 -3.95 26.94 -5.75
C ALA A 3 -2.71 27.00 -4.83
N ILE A 4 -1.80 26.03 -4.96
CA ILE A 4 -0.53 26.00 -4.20
C ILE A 4 0.37 27.14 -4.70
N GLU A 5 0.46 27.31 -6.02
CA GLU A 5 1.22 28.41 -6.65
C GLU A 5 0.67 29.79 -6.28
N ALA A 6 -0.66 29.96 -6.28
CA ALA A 6 -1.31 31.21 -5.89
C ALA A 6 -1.09 31.58 -4.42
N LEU A 7 -0.76 30.60 -3.58
CA LEU A 7 -0.38 30.79 -2.18
C LEU A 7 1.15 30.88 -2.00
N GLU A 8 1.90 31.06 -3.08
CA GLU A 8 3.38 31.09 -3.05
C GLU A 8 3.99 29.83 -2.42
N GLY A 9 3.29 28.70 -2.54
CA GLY A 9 3.74 27.40 -2.08
C GLY A 9 4.50 26.66 -3.19
N ARG A 10 5.51 25.89 -2.78
CA ARG A 10 6.23 24.96 -3.65
C ARG A 10 6.07 23.54 -3.13
N LEU A 11 5.56 22.65 -3.97
CA LEU A 11 5.43 21.25 -3.62
C LEU A 11 6.83 20.61 -3.50
N LEU A 12 7.13 19.98 -2.36
CA LEU A 12 8.42 19.32 -2.13
C LEU A 12 8.33 17.82 -2.35
N ARG A 13 7.41 17.17 -1.63
CA ARG A 13 7.28 15.72 -1.57
C ARG A 13 5.92 15.30 -1.06
N ALA A 14 5.55 14.06 -1.36
CA ALA A 14 4.47 13.34 -0.71
C ALA A 14 5.05 12.31 0.26
N GLU A 15 4.41 12.10 1.42
CA GLU A 15 4.87 11.16 2.43
C GLU A 15 3.74 10.20 2.81
N ILE A 16 4.05 8.90 2.85
CA ILE A 16 3.22 7.86 3.47
C ILE A 16 3.92 7.46 4.77
N TYR A 17 3.42 7.97 5.90
CA TYR A 17 4.16 7.93 7.16
C TYR A 17 3.57 6.97 8.20
N ALA A 18 2.32 6.52 8.04
CA ALA A 18 1.75 5.48 8.89
C ALA A 18 0.68 4.63 8.19
N CYS A 19 0.40 3.45 8.75
CA CYS A 19 -0.76 2.64 8.41
C CYS A 19 -1.46 2.19 9.70
N LYS A 20 -2.73 2.56 9.87
CA LYS A 20 -3.54 2.23 11.05
C LYS A 20 -4.80 1.50 10.61
N ARG A 21 -5.00 0.27 11.10
CA ARG A 21 -6.18 -0.57 10.80
C ARG A 21 -6.42 -0.72 9.28
N GLY A 22 -5.35 -0.86 8.50
CA GLY A 22 -5.41 -0.98 7.04
C GLY A 22 -5.57 0.34 6.28
N SER A 23 -5.69 1.47 6.99
CA SER A 23 -5.76 2.80 6.37
C SER A 23 -4.40 3.49 6.43
N TYR A 24 -3.86 3.85 5.26
CA TYR A 24 -2.64 4.62 5.14
C TYR A 24 -2.89 6.09 5.47
N LEU A 25 -1.95 6.67 6.20
CA LEU A 25 -1.89 8.08 6.57
C LEU A 25 -0.79 8.74 5.75
N CYS A 26 -1.13 9.85 5.12
CA CYS A 26 -0.29 10.49 4.13
C CYS A 26 -0.36 12.01 4.27
N SER A 27 0.77 12.67 4.02
CA SER A 27 0.87 14.11 4.00
C SER A 27 1.52 14.60 2.70
N LEU A 28 1.10 15.78 2.26
CA LEU A 28 1.77 16.54 1.21
C LEU A 28 2.64 17.59 1.90
N VAL A 29 3.94 17.62 1.58
CA VAL A 29 4.87 18.60 2.14
C VAL A 29 5.04 19.73 1.14
N ILE A 30 4.65 20.93 1.56
CA ILE A 30 4.72 22.17 0.77
C ILE A 30 5.68 23.11 1.48
N GLU A 31 6.62 23.68 0.75
CA GLU A 31 7.42 24.81 1.22
C GLU A 31 6.65 26.11 1.00
N GLN A 32 6.47 26.90 2.04
CA GLN A 32 5.91 28.24 1.97
C GLN A 32 6.68 29.13 2.94
N ASN A 33 7.18 30.28 2.49
CA ASN A 33 7.96 31.21 3.32
C ASN A 33 9.12 30.54 4.08
N ASN A 34 9.88 29.68 3.38
CA ASN A 34 10.97 28.86 3.94
C ASN A 34 10.56 27.96 5.12
N LYS A 35 9.28 27.60 5.23
CA LYS A 35 8.76 26.66 6.22
C LYS A 35 8.06 25.52 5.51
N GLU A 36 8.16 24.34 6.09
CA GLU A 36 7.38 23.19 5.64
C GLU A 36 5.97 23.24 6.24
N VAL A 37 4.99 23.15 5.36
CA VAL A 37 3.57 23.01 5.68
C VAL A 37 3.14 21.61 5.29
N TYR A 38 2.50 20.93 6.22
CA TYR A 38 2.04 19.56 6.07
C TYR A 38 0.53 19.56 5.83
N LEU A 39 0.11 19.01 4.68
CA LEU A 39 -1.29 18.87 4.33
C LEU A 39 -1.67 17.39 4.36
N GLU A 40 -2.38 16.99 5.40
CA GLU A 40 -2.92 15.64 5.54
C GLU A 40 -4.02 15.39 4.51
N SER A 41 -3.93 14.26 3.82
CA SER A 41 -4.98 13.85 2.88
C SER A 41 -4.96 12.35 2.65
N ARG A 42 -5.97 11.86 1.92
CA ARG A 42 -6.07 10.44 1.61
C ARG A 42 -4.94 10.03 0.65
N PRO A 43 -4.49 8.77 0.71
CA PRO A 43 -3.44 8.26 -0.17
C PRO A 43 -3.76 8.45 -1.66
N SER A 44 -5.03 8.26 -2.05
CA SER A 44 -5.48 8.44 -3.44
C SER A 44 -5.25 9.84 -3.96
N ASP A 45 -5.51 10.85 -3.13
CA ASP A 45 -5.45 12.26 -3.53
C ASP A 45 -3.99 12.71 -3.61
N ILE A 46 -3.19 12.33 -2.60
CA ILE A 46 -1.75 12.65 -2.54
C ILE A 46 -0.99 11.99 -3.70
N LEU A 47 -1.23 10.71 -3.96
CA LEU A 47 -0.56 10.01 -5.07
C LEU A 47 -0.94 10.61 -6.42
N CYS A 48 -2.20 11.00 -6.62
CA CYS A 48 -2.63 11.69 -7.83
C CYS A 48 -1.96 13.06 -7.99
N ILE A 49 -1.79 13.81 -6.91
CA ILE A 49 -1.10 15.11 -6.93
C ILE A 49 0.39 14.90 -7.23
N ALA A 50 1.03 13.96 -6.55
CA ALA A 50 2.44 13.63 -6.73
C ALA A 50 2.73 13.25 -8.19
N ALA A 51 1.93 12.36 -8.77
CA ALA A 51 2.06 11.95 -10.16
C ALA A 51 1.85 13.11 -11.15
N ARG A 52 0.89 14.01 -10.89
CA ARG A 52 0.63 15.16 -11.76
C ARG A 52 1.74 16.22 -11.68
N ALA A 53 2.38 16.35 -10.53
CA ALA A 53 3.37 17.38 -10.25
C ALA A 53 4.82 16.89 -10.41
N ASP A 54 5.01 15.66 -10.87
CA ASP A 54 6.31 14.96 -10.89
C ASP A 54 7.07 15.08 -9.56
N CYS A 55 6.32 14.91 -8.47
CA CYS A 55 6.78 15.14 -7.11
C CYS A 55 7.16 13.80 -6.44
N PRO A 56 8.32 13.73 -5.76
CA PRO A 56 8.80 12.50 -5.16
C PRO A 56 7.89 12.02 -4.03
N VAL A 57 7.67 10.70 -3.99
CA VAL A 57 6.90 10.03 -2.94
C VAL A 57 7.84 9.27 -2.01
N TYR A 58 7.75 9.57 -0.73
CA TYR A 58 8.50 8.91 0.33
C TYR A 58 7.56 8.01 1.12
N VAL A 59 8.07 6.85 1.53
CA VAL A 59 7.32 5.88 2.32
C VAL A 59 8.16 5.51 3.51
N GLU A 60 7.54 5.50 4.68
CA GLU A 60 8.20 5.11 5.92
C GLU A 60 8.61 3.62 5.86
N SER A 61 9.83 3.33 6.31
CA SER A 61 10.46 2.02 6.11
C SER A 61 9.73 0.88 6.84
N SER A 62 9.13 1.13 8.01
CA SER A 62 8.34 0.13 8.73
C SER A 62 7.05 -0.23 7.99
N ILE A 63 6.43 0.70 7.26
CA ILE A 63 5.28 0.42 6.39
C ILE A 63 5.70 -0.46 5.23
N LEU A 64 6.81 -0.11 4.57
CA LEU A 64 7.34 -0.89 3.45
C LEU A 64 7.75 -2.29 3.89
N SER A 65 8.36 -2.44 5.07
CA SER A 65 8.78 -3.74 5.60
C SER A 65 7.58 -4.65 5.93
N LYS A 66 6.47 -4.06 6.39
CA LYS A 66 5.26 -4.81 6.78
C LYS A 66 4.33 -5.11 5.61
N ASN A 67 4.20 -4.19 4.65
CA ASN A 67 3.17 -4.23 3.60
C ASN A 67 3.74 -4.15 2.18
N GLY A 68 5.05 -3.94 2.04
CA GLY A 68 5.71 -3.81 0.75
C GLY A 68 5.69 -5.12 -0.02
N LEU A 69 5.47 -5.00 -1.33
CA LEU A 69 5.68 -6.09 -2.27
C LEU A 69 7.12 -5.99 -2.81
N PRO A 70 7.83 -7.12 -2.96
CA PRO A 70 9.14 -7.13 -3.62
C PRO A 70 9.04 -6.52 -5.01
N ALA A 71 9.97 -5.63 -5.36
CA ALA A 71 9.99 -4.92 -6.65
C ALA A 71 9.97 -5.89 -7.85
N ASP A 72 10.56 -7.08 -7.70
CA ASP A 72 10.61 -8.14 -8.71
C ASP A 72 9.22 -8.68 -9.09
N ARG A 73 8.20 -8.48 -8.24
CA ARG A 73 6.80 -8.83 -8.55
C ARG A 73 6.05 -7.72 -9.28
N VAL A 74 6.61 -6.52 -9.36
CA VAL A 74 5.99 -5.33 -9.98
C VAL A 74 6.47 -5.14 -11.41
N THR A 75 7.70 -5.56 -11.74
CA THR A 75 8.30 -5.41 -13.07
C THR A 75 7.81 -6.42 -14.11
N SER A 76 7.15 -7.51 -13.71
CA SER A 76 6.68 -8.55 -14.62
C SER A 76 5.33 -8.29 -15.30
N ASN A 77 4.67 -7.14 -15.08
CA ASN A 77 3.28 -6.94 -15.53
C ASN A 77 2.92 -5.51 -15.99
N GLN A 78 3.78 -4.84 -16.76
CA GLN A 78 3.46 -3.49 -17.28
C GLN A 78 2.46 -3.44 -18.45
N GLU A 79 1.94 -4.56 -18.95
CA GLU A 79 0.94 -4.56 -20.04
C GLU A 79 -0.34 -5.35 -19.73
N ASN A 80 -0.83 -5.33 -18.49
CA ASN A 80 -2.26 -5.52 -18.20
C ASN A 80 -2.48 -5.51 -16.69
N ASN A 81 -3.19 -4.51 -16.17
CA ASN A 81 -4.08 -4.74 -15.02
C ASN A 81 -5.10 -3.60 -14.85
N LYS A 82 -6.12 -3.63 -15.72
CA LYS A 82 -7.48 -3.43 -15.23
C LYS A 82 -7.74 -4.54 -14.20
N GLY A 83 -8.15 -4.16 -12.99
CA GLY A 83 -8.11 -5.03 -11.83
C GLY A 83 -8.72 -6.41 -12.04
N VAL A 84 -7.92 -7.43 -11.75
CA VAL A 84 -8.35 -8.69 -11.14
C VAL A 84 -7.19 -9.14 -10.27
N ARG A 85 -7.34 -9.14 -8.95
CA ARG A 85 -6.40 -9.88 -8.09
C ARG A 85 -6.60 -11.35 -8.42
N GLU A 86 -5.62 -11.95 -9.09
CA GLU A 86 -5.71 -13.35 -9.46
C GLU A 86 -5.86 -14.23 -8.20
N PRO A 87 -6.82 -15.16 -8.20
CA PRO A 87 -7.11 -16.03 -7.07
C PRO A 87 -5.90 -16.88 -6.66
N ALA A 88 -4.99 -17.15 -7.60
CA ALA A 88 -3.72 -17.82 -7.35
C ALA A 88 -2.84 -17.10 -6.31
N SER A 89 -2.82 -15.75 -6.30
CA SER A 89 -2.02 -14.99 -5.32
C SER A 89 -2.61 -15.08 -3.91
N VAL A 90 -3.93 -15.06 -3.79
CA VAL A 90 -4.65 -15.15 -2.51
C VAL A 90 -4.50 -16.54 -1.90
N VAL A 91 -4.69 -17.59 -2.70
CA VAL A 91 -4.49 -18.98 -2.29
C VAL A 91 -3.04 -19.21 -1.82
N SER A 92 -2.06 -18.67 -2.54
CA SER A 92 -0.65 -18.81 -2.16
C SER A 92 -0.33 -18.14 -0.81
N PHE A 93 -0.98 -17.01 -0.50
CA PHE A 93 -0.82 -16.30 0.76
C PHE A 93 -1.46 -17.06 1.93
N LEU A 94 -2.71 -17.51 1.77
CA LEU A 94 -3.39 -18.30 2.81
C LEU A 94 -2.65 -19.62 3.11
N LYS A 95 -2.05 -20.26 2.09
CA LYS A 95 -1.24 -21.47 2.29
C LYS A 95 0.00 -21.21 3.15
N LYS A 96 0.62 -20.04 3.01
CA LYS A 96 1.78 -19.63 3.81
C LYS A 96 1.39 -19.33 5.27
N GLU A 97 0.27 -18.64 5.47
CA GLU A 97 -0.30 -18.41 6.81
C GLU A 97 -0.69 -19.72 7.49
N LEU A 98 -1.29 -20.67 6.76
CA LEU A 98 -1.63 -21.99 7.28
C LEU A 98 -0.38 -22.72 7.79
N GLN A 99 0.71 -22.71 7.01
CA GLN A 99 1.96 -23.33 7.42
C GLN A 99 2.51 -22.68 8.70
N SER A 100 2.51 -21.34 8.77
CA SER A 100 2.96 -20.62 9.96
C SER A 100 2.12 -20.92 11.21
N ALA A 101 0.81 -21.10 11.06
CA ALA A 101 -0.08 -21.44 12.18
C ALA A 101 0.18 -22.87 12.69
N VAL A 102 0.49 -23.82 11.79
CA VAL A 102 0.90 -25.18 12.16
C VAL A 102 2.26 -25.17 12.88
N ASP A 103 3.21 -24.39 12.36
CA ASP A 103 4.55 -24.28 12.95
C ASP A 103 4.53 -23.63 14.35
N GLN A 104 3.51 -22.81 14.63
CA GLN A 104 3.26 -22.17 15.93
C GLN A 104 2.31 -22.95 16.84
N GLU A 105 1.90 -24.16 16.43
CA GLU A 105 0.96 -25.02 17.18
C GLU A 105 -0.43 -24.35 17.43
N GLU A 106 -0.80 -23.36 16.61
CA GLU A 106 -2.11 -22.69 16.62
C GLU A 106 -3.13 -23.50 15.81
N PHE A 107 -3.47 -24.71 16.28
CA PHE A 107 -4.28 -25.67 15.51
C PHE A 107 -5.70 -25.19 15.18
N GLU A 108 -6.33 -24.41 16.06
CA GLU A 108 -7.67 -23.84 15.82
C GLU A 108 -7.64 -22.85 14.66
N ARG A 109 -6.61 -22.01 14.61
CA ARG A 109 -6.41 -21.05 13.53
C ARG A 109 -6.03 -21.74 12.22
N ALA A 110 -5.21 -22.79 12.30
CA ALA A 110 -4.87 -23.62 11.15
C ALA A 110 -6.12 -24.30 10.54
N ALA A 111 -7.05 -24.78 11.36
CA ALA A 111 -8.31 -25.35 10.89
C ALA A 111 -9.14 -24.32 10.10
N HIS A 112 -9.32 -23.11 10.65
CA HIS A 112 -10.02 -22.04 9.95
C HIS A 112 -9.37 -21.63 8.63
N LEU A 113 -8.03 -21.54 8.58
CA LEU A 113 -7.29 -21.19 7.37
C LEU A 113 -7.40 -22.27 6.29
N ARG A 114 -7.41 -23.55 6.69
CA ARG A 114 -7.60 -24.69 5.79
C ARG A 114 -9.00 -24.69 5.19
N ASP A 115 -10.04 -24.54 6.01
CA ASP A 115 -11.43 -24.56 5.53
C ASP A 115 -11.68 -23.38 4.57
N ARG A 116 -11.07 -22.22 4.85
CA ARG A 116 -11.14 -21.05 3.98
C ARG A 116 -10.40 -21.22 2.65
N LEU A 117 -9.29 -21.96 2.64
CA LEU A 117 -8.57 -22.33 1.41
C LEU A 117 -9.43 -23.25 0.53
N GLU A 118 -10.12 -24.20 1.15
CA GLU A 118 -10.98 -25.15 0.45
C GLU A 118 -12.18 -24.46 -0.21
N GLU A 119 -12.86 -23.56 0.52
CA GLU A 119 -13.94 -22.71 -0.02
C GLU A 119 -13.51 -21.93 -1.27
N LEU A 120 -12.33 -21.31 -1.23
CA LEU A 120 -11.80 -20.52 -2.33
C LEU A 120 -11.34 -21.39 -3.51
N SER A 121 -10.90 -22.62 -3.26
CA SER A 121 -10.51 -23.56 -4.31
C SER A 121 -11.70 -24.15 -5.07
N GLN A 122 -12.87 -24.25 -4.44
CA GLN A 122 -14.11 -24.74 -5.06
C GLN A 122 -14.84 -23.68 -5.90
N GLN A 123 -14.48 -22.40 -5.75
CA GLN A 123 -15.06 -21.28 -6.52
C GLN A 123 -14.30 -20.96 -7.82
N LEU A 124 -13.26 -21.74 -8.14
CA LEU A 124 -12.48 -21.69 -9.39
C LEU A 124 -12.83 -22.86 -10.29
#